data_AF-A0A837HHN2-F1
#
_entry.id   AF-A0A837HHN2-F1
#
_cell.length_a   1.000
_cell.length_b   1.000
_cell.length_c   1.000
_cell.angle_alpha   90.00
_cell.angle_beta   90.00
_cell.angle_gamma   90.00
#
_symmetry.space_group_name_H-M   'P 1'
#
loop_
_entity.id
_entity.type
_entity.pdbx_description
1 polymer ?
#
loop_
_entity_poly.entity_id
_entity_poly.type
_entity_poly.pdbx_seq_one_letter_code
_entity_poly.pdbx_strand_id
1 'polypeptide(L)'
;MQEKKKMNFLFAWFYDHLHLLFKSAAHNHLRIQNALKNSDGTFQLTMQFESYSELKKYQKKLRTISISLSSALAMTVVAFIVAPYILNPSKSKAASFQWIQNSWAGTAGAELATKTGWTNYASKDENITATETGISLTLSTPQSVTENADADFTGTKTGDGFYTNGSGQLLLKKPTGATCAIGGECASGTCTSTLCT
;
A
#
# COMPACT_ATOMS: atom_id res chain seq x y z
N MET A 1 -18.94 35.11 -38.68
CA MET A 1 -20.17 35.73 -38.12
C MET A 1 -21.27 34.70 -37.78
N GLN A 2 -21.41 33.60 -38.51
CA GLN A 2 -22.46 32.58 -38.26
C GLN A 2 -22.30 31.77 -36.96
N GLU A 3 -21.08 31.43 -36.53
CA GLU A 3 -20.88 30.65 -35.29
C GLU A 3 -21.31 31.39 -34.03
N LYS A 4 -21.01 32.69 -33.93
CA LYS A 4 -21.47 33.53 -32.80
C LYS A 4 -23.00 33.58 -32.70
N LYS A 5 -23.71 33.57 -33.84
CA LYS A 5 -25.19 33.49 -33.87
C LYS A 5 -25.68 32.13 -33.36
N LYS A 6 -25.05 31.01 -33.77
CA LYS A 6 -25.41 29.66 -33.30
C LYS A 6 -25.18 29.50 -31.79
N MET A 7 -24.08 30.02 -31.27
CA MET A 7 -23.74 29.93 -29.85
C MET A 7 -24.73 30.73 -28.98
N ASN A 8 -25.10 31.94 -29.42
CA ASN A 8 -26.11 32.74 -28.73
C ASN A 8 -27.51 32.11 -28.76
N PHE A 9 -27.86 31.43 -29.87
CA PHE A 9 -29.12 30.70 -29.98
C PHE A 9 -29.17 29.50 -29.02
N LEU A 10 -28.10 28.71 -28.94
CA LEU A 10 -28.02 27.58 -28.01
C LEU A 10 -28.10 28.02 -26.55
N PHE A 11 -27.42 29.12 -26.20
CA PHE A 11 -27.45 29.66 -24.85
C PHE A 11 -28.85 30.19 -24.48
N ALA A 12 -29.51 30.89 -25.40
CA ALA A 12 -30.89 31.34 -25.23
C ALA A 12 -31.85 30.15 -25.07
N TRP A 13 -31.71 29.12 -25.92
CA TRP A 13 -32.51 27.90 -25.86
C TRP A 13 -32.36 27.17 -24.52
N PHE A 14 -31.13 27.06 -24.03
CA PHE A 14 -30.84 26.43 -22.74
C PHE A 14 -31.39 27.23 -21.57
N TYR A 15 -31.22 28.56 -21.60
CA TYR A 15 -31.78 29.46 -20.59
C TYR A 15 -33.31 29.40 -20.54
N ASP A 16 -33.97 29.32 -21.70
CA ASP A 16 -35.42 29.20 -21.79
C ASP A 16 -35.90 27.87 -21.19
N HIS A 17 -35.21 26.76 -21.50
CA HIS A 17 -35.48 25.45 -20.89
C HIS A 17 -35.26 25.42 -19.38
N LEU A 18 -34.19 26.07 -18.90
CA LEU A 18 -33.88 26.10 -17.48
C LEU A 18 -34.95 26.87 -16.69
N HIS A 19 -35.46 27.97 -17.24
CA HIS A 19 -36.62 28.66 -16.68
C HIS A 19 -37.90 27.82 -16.73
N LEU A 20 -38.15 27.07 -17.81
CA LEU A 20 -39.29 26.15 -17.89
C LEU A 20 -39.21 25.02 -16.83
N LEU A 21 -38.01 24.56 -16.52
CA LEU A 21 -37.79 23.54 -15.49
C LEU A 21 -37.99 24.10 -14.08
N PHE A 22 -37.41 25.26 -13.74
CA PHE A 22 -37.36 25.74 -12.36
C PHE A 22 -38.44 26.77 -11.96
N LYS A 23 -39.00 27.54 -12.90
CA LYS A 23 -40.04 28.55 -12.61
C LYS A 23 -41.45 27.99 -12.79
N SER A 24 -42.45 28.63 -12.17
CA SER A 24 -43.84 28.18 -12.27
C SER A 24 -44.42 28.45 -13.67
N ALA A 25 -45.43 27.67 -14.07
CA ALA A 25 -46.16 27.87 -15.32
C ALA A 25 -46.71 29.30 -15.44
N ALA A 26 -47.24 29.86 -14.35
CA ALA A 26 -47.82 31.21 -14.34
C ALA A 26 -46.76 32.28 -14.64
N HIS A 27 -45.58 32.16 -14.02
CA HIS A 27 -44.48 33.10 -14.24
C HIS A 27 -43.93 33.02 -15.66
N ASN A 28 -43.77 31.80 -16.19
CA ASN A 28 -43.29 31.60 -17.56
C ASN A 28 -44.32 32.04 -18.61
N HIS A 29 -45.61 31.81 -18.36
CA HIS A 29 -46.67 32.25 -19.26
C HIS A 29 -46.72 33.78 -19.37
N LEU A 30 -46.61 34.50 -18.24
CA LEU A 30 -46.54 35.97 -18.24
C LEU A 30 -45.30 36.48 -18.98
N ARG A 31 -44.16 35.82 -18.82
CA ARG A 31 -42.93 36.17 -19.56
C ARG A 31 -43.11 36.01 -21.07
N ILE A 32 -43.67 34.89 -21.52
CA ILE A 32 -43.91 34.62 -22.94
C ILE A 32 -44.90 35.64 -23.51
N GLN A 33 -45.98 35.96 -22.78
CA GLN A 33 -46.94 36.98 -23.21
C GLN A 33 -46.33 38.39 -23.27
N ASN A 34 -45.49 38.77 -22.30
CA ASN A 34 -44.83 40.07 -22.31
C ASN A 34 -43.78 40.19 -23.43
N ALA A 35 -43.10 39.09 -23.78
CA ALA A 35 -42.18 39.04 -24.90
C ALA A 35 -42.90 39.04 -26.27
N LEU A 36 -44.10 38.44 -26.36
CA LEU A 36 -44.95 38.55 -27.56
C LEU A 36 -45.48 39.98 -27.78
N LYS A 37 -45.68 40.76 -26.71
CA LYS A 37 -46.15 42.16 -26.78
C LYS A 37 -45.05 43.16 -27.18
N ASN A 38 -43.78 42.84 -26.95
CA ASN A 38 -42.64 43.69 -27.30
C ASN A 38 -41.92 43.12 -28.52
N SER A 39 -42.30 43.55 -29.73
CA SER A 39 -41.74 43.10 -31.01
C SER A 39 -40.35 43.69 -31.34
N ASP A 40 -39.59 44.14 -30.34
CA ASP A 40 -38.28 44.78 -30.53
C ASP A 40 -37.15 43.81 -30.92
N GLY A 41 -37.47 42.54 -31.16
CA GLY A 41 -36.53 41.54 -31.69
C GLY A 41 -35.38 41.14 -30.76
N THR A 42 -35.33 41.68 -29.53
CA THR A 42 -34.28 41.41 -28.54
C THR A 42 -34.43 40.06 -27.86
N PHE A 43 -35.64 39.48 -27.83
CA PHE A 43 -35.90 38.15 -27.29
C PHE A 43 -36.42 37.22 -28.39
N GLN A 44 -35.56 36.30 -28.85
CA GLN A 44 -35.97 35.20 -29.71
C GLN A 44 -36.62 34.11 -28.85
N LEU A 45 -37.93 34.22 -28.63
CA LEU A 45 -38.73 33.14 -28.06
C LEU A 45 -38.63 31.93 -28.98
N THR A 46 -37.93 30.89 -28.51
CA THR A 46 -37.69 29.69 -29.32
C THR A 46 -38.86 28.70 -29.23
N MET A 47 -39.74 28.87 -28.24
CA MET A 47 -40.95 28.07 -28.06
C MET A 47 -42.17 28.96 -27.85
N GLN A 48 -43.21 28.74 -28.65
CA GLN A 48 -44.51 29.39 -28.49
C GLN A 48 -45.52 28.33 -28.04
N PHE A 49 -46.37 28.71 -27.09
CA PHE A 49 -47.45 27.86 -26.60
C PHE A 49 -48.75 28.63 -26.75
N GLU A 50 -49.76 28.01 -27.37
CA GLU A 50 -51.05 28.67 -27.63
C GLU A 50 -51.91 28.75 -26.36
N SER A 51 -51.66 27.88 -25.38
CA SER A 51 -52.45 27.80 -24.15
C SER A 51 -51.58 27.54 -22.91
N TYR A 52 -51.99 28.13 -21.78
CA TYR A 52 -51.45 27.84 -20.45
C TYR A 52 -51.50 26.35 -20.10
N SER A 53 -52.55 25.65 -20.56
CA SER A 53 -52.75 24.23 -20.29
C SER A 53 -51.68 23.34 -20.97
N GLU A 54 -51.26 23.72 -22.18
CA GLU A 54 -50.21 23.03 -22.94
C GLU A 54 -48.83 23.28 -22.33
N LEU A 55 -48.54 24.54 -21.97
CA LEU A 55 -47.33 24.91 -21.24
C LEU A 55 -47.22 24.08 -19.95
N LYS A 56 -48.31 23.96 -19.19
CA LYS A 56 -48.34 23.19 -17.94
C LYS A 56 -48.12 21.68 -18.18
N LYS A 57 -48.73 21.10 -19.22
CA LYS A 57 -48.51 19.69 -19.60
C LYS A 57 -47.06 19.45 -20.04
N TYR A 58 -46.50 20.37 -20.83
CA TYR A 58 -45.12 20.31 -21.30
C TYR A 58 -44.11 20.43 -20.15
N GLN A 59 -44.28 21.42 -19.27
CA GLN A 59 -43.45 21.56 -18.06
C GLN A 59 -43.52 20.33 -17.16
N LYS A 60 -44.70 19.72 -17.00
CA LYS A 60 -44.86 18.49 -16.22
C LYS A 60 -44.05 17.34 -16.84
N LYS A 61 -44.15 17.12 -18.15
CA LYS A 61 -43.37 16.09 -18.85
C LYS A 61 -41.86 16.34 -18.77
N LEU A 62 -41.43 17.57 -19.01
CA LEU A 62 -40.01 17.94 -18.92
C LEU A 62 -39.44 17.75 -17.51
N ARG A 63 -40.19 18.13 -16.47
CA ARG A 63 -39.78 17.88 -15.07
C ARG A 63 -39.68 16.40 -14.76
N THR A 64 -40.65 15.59 -15.21
CA THR A 64 -40.59 14.14 -15.01
C THR A 64 -39.35 13.53 -15.68
N ILE A 65 -39.03 13.94 -16.90
CA ILE A 65 -37.85 13.42 -17.65
C ILE A 65 -36.53 13.91 -17.00
N SER A 66 -36.45 15.18 -16.61
CA SER A 66 -35.22 15.72 -15.99
C SER A 66 -34.97 15.17 -14.59
N ILE A 67 -36.04 14.98 -13.79
CA ILE A 67 -35.93 14.34 -12.47
C ILE A 67 -35.56 12.85 -12.62
N SER A 68 -36.14 12.13 -13.58
CA SER A 68 -35.77 10.72 -13.79
C SER A 68 -34.32 10.55 -14.26
N LEU A 69 -33.86 11.41 -15.18
CA LEU A 69 -32.48 11.37 -15.68
C LEU A 69 -31.46 11.74 -14.59
N SER A 70 -31.74 12.80 -13.82
CA SER A 70 -30.86 13.23 -12.72
C SER A 70 -30.79 12.20 -11.59
N SER A 71 -31.92 11.57 -11.25
CA SER A 71 -31.96 10.48 -10.27
C SER A 71 -31.14 9.26 -10.70
N ALA A 72 -31.25 8.84 -11.97
CA ALA A 72 -30.49 7.71 -12.47
C ALA A 72 -28.98 7.99 -12.44
N LEU A 73 -28.58 9.20 -12.85
CA LEU A 73 -27.18 9.60 -12.86
C LEU A 73 -26.59 9.69 -11.44
N ALA A 74 -27.35 10.24 -10.49
CA ALA A 74 -26.96 10.28 -9.08
C ALA A 74 -26.77 8.87 -8.50
N MET A 75 -27.69 7.94 -8.77
CA MET A 75 -27.56 6.54 -8.33
C MET A 75 -26.33 5.86 -8.94
N THR A 76 -26.01 6.17 -10.19
CA THR A 76 -24.82 5.63 -10.87
C THR A 76 -23.54 6.11 -10.19
N VAL A 77 -23.45 7.41 -9.86
CA VAL A 77 -22.31 7.98 -9.13
C VAL A 77 -22.15 7.35 -7.75
N VAL A 78 -23.24 7.19 -7.01
CA VAL A 78 -23.22 6.51 -5.70
C VAL A 78 -22.74 5.06 -5.85
N ALA A 79 -23.22 4.33 -6.86
CA ALA A 79 -22.79 2.97 -7.11
C ALA A 79 -21.28 2.89 -7.42
N PHE A 80 -20.73 3.82 -8.22
CA PHE A 80 -19.28 3.87 -8.50
C PHE A 80 -18.44 4.16 -7.25
N ILE A 81 -18.93 4.98 -6.32
CA ILE A 81 -18.23 5.27 -5.07
C ILE A 81 -18.28 4.09 -4.12
N VAL A 82 -19.43 3.40 -4.01
CA VAL A 82 -19.66 2.34 -3.03
C VAL A 82 -19.16 0.98 -3.50
N ALA A 83 -19.24 0.67 -4.80
CA ALA A 83 -18.79 -0.59 -5.38
C ALA A 83 -17.35 -1.01 -4.98
N PRO A 84 -16.32 -0.14 -5.00
CA PRO A 84 -14.98 -0.53 -4.59
C PRO A 84 -14.86 -0.84 -3.09
N TYR A 85 -15.75 -0.35 -2.22
CA TYR A 85 -15.75 -0.70 -0.79
C TYR A 85 -16.34 -2.09 -0.54
N ILE A 86 -17.39 -2.46 -1.27
CA ILE A 86 -18.06 -3.76 -1.10
C ILE A 86 -17.34 -4.86 -1.88
N LEU A 87 -16.91 -4.56 -3.11
CA LEU A 87 -16.36 -5.54 -4.04
C LEU A 87 -14.83 -5.56 -4.07
N ASN A 88 -14.14 -4.92 -3.11
CA ASN A 88 -12.67 -4.83 -3.12
C ASN A 88 -12.03 -6.22 -3.30
N PRO A 89 -11.51 -6.56 -4.49
CA PRO A 89 -10.84 -7.85 -4.70
C PRO A 89 -9.46 -7.85 -4.05
N SER A 90 -8.97 -6.66 -3.65
CA SER A 90 -7.75 -6.44 -2.91
C SER A 90 -8.00 -6.55 -1.41
N LYS A 91 -8.59 -7.66 -0.95
CA LYS A 91 -8.10 -8.24 0.30
C LYS A 91 -6.66 -8.62 0.01
N SER A 92 -5.75 -7.64 0.14
CA SER A 92 -4.32 -7.86 0.20
C SER A 92 -4.15 -8.93 1.25
N LYS A 93 -3.98 -10.18 0.82
CA LYS A 93 -3.47 -11.22 1.69
C LYS A 93 -2.08 -10.73 1.99
N ALA A 94 -1.94 -9.97 3.07
CA ALA A 94 -0.64 -9.64 3.61
C ALA A 94 0.08 -10.98 3.67
N ALA A 95 1.12 -11.12 2.84
CA ALA A 95 1.93 -12.31 2.86
C ALA A 95 2.63 -12.26 4.22
N SER A 96 2.00 -12.86 5.23
CA SER A 96 2.65 -13.17 6.48
C SER A 96 3.66 -14.25 6.14
N PHE A 97 4.82 -13.82 5.66
CA PHE A 97 5.98 -14.69 5.58
C PHE A 97 6.35 -14.98 7.03
N GLN A 98 5.79 -16.06 7.59
CA GLN A 98 6.28 -16.65 8.82
C GLN A 98 7.60 -17.31 8.47
N TRP A 99 8.67 -16.53 8.53
CA TRP A 99 10.02 -17.08 8.43
C TRP A 99 10.39 -17.64 9.80
N ILE A 100 10.48 -18.97 9.87
CA ILE A 100 11.01 -19.68 11.03
C ILE A 100 12.41 -20.12 10.63
N GLN A 101 13.42 -19.47 11.21
CA GLN A 101 14.81 -19.79 10.96
C GLN A 101 15.21 -21.04 11.75
N ASN A 102 15.33 -22.17 11.06
CA ASN A 102 15.66 -23.45 11.70
C ASN A 102 17.17 -23.75 11.72
N SER A 103 17.99 -23.06 10.92
CA SER A 103 19.43 -23.27 10.87
C SER A 103 20.19 -22.07 10.29
N TRP A 104 21.43 -21.91 10.74
CA TRP A 104 22.43 -20.97 10.20
C TRP A 104 23.48 -21.68 9.32
N ALA A 105 23.36 -23.00 9.14
CA ALA A 105 24.23 -23.74 8.24
C ALA A 105 23.95 -23.33 6.79
N GLY A 106 24.95 -22.81 6.10
CA GLY A 106 24.85 -22.35 4.72
C GLY A 106 26.21 -22.35 4.02
N THR A 107 26.20 -22.33 2.68
CA THR A 107 27.40 -22.20 1.86
C THR A 107 27.62 -20.75 1.43
N ALA A 108 28.88 -20.36 1.21
CA ALA A 108 29.17 -19.07 0.60
C ALA A 108 28.78 -19.15 -0.88
N GLY A 109 27.86 -18.30 -1.33
CA GLY A 109 27.34 -18.31 -2.69
C GLY A 109 26.71 -16.97 -3.06
N ALA A 110 26.82 -16.57 -4.33
CA ALA A 110 26.34 -15.29 -4.87
C ALA A 110 24.92 -15.37 -5.47
N GLU A 111 24.12 -16.37 -5.08
CA GLU A 111 22.79 -16.56 -5.66
C GLU A 111 21.75 -15.68 -4.97
N LEU A 112 21.02 -14.91 -5.78
CA LEU A 112 19.90 -14.08 -5.33
C LEU A 112 18.72 -15.00 -5.00
N ALA A 113 18.25 -14.96 -3.75
CA ALA A 113 17.13 -15.75 -3.28
C ALA A 113 15.87 -15.46 -4.13
N THR A 114 15.39 -16.46 -4.87
CA THR A 114 14.07 -16.41 -5.54
C THR A 114 13.09 -17.38 -4.90
N LYS A 115 11.81 -17.06 -5.08
CA LYS A 115 10.67 -17.50 -4.26
C LYS A 115 10.56 -19.03 -4.16
N THR A 116 10.38 -19.46 -2.91
CA THR A 116 9.95 -20.79 -2.44
C THR A 116 10.98 -21.93 -2.54
N GLY A 117 11.42 -22.41 -1.36
CA GLY A 117 12.05 -23.72 -1.20
C GLY A 117 13.55 -23.77 -0.87
N TRP A 118 14.20 -22.65 -0.50
CA TRP A 118 15.66 -22.62 -0.35
C TRP A 118 16.13 -22.33 1.08
N THR A 119 17.13 -23.11 1.50
CA THR A 119 17.84 -23.06 2.80
C THR A 119 19.18 -22.33 2.72
N ASN A 120 19.57 -21.84 1.54
CA ASN A 120 20.90 -21.29 1.31
C ASN A 120 20.86 -19.76 1.35
N TYR A 121 21.69 -19.18 2.23
CA TYR A 121 21.84 -17.74 2.39
C TYR A 121 23.16 -17.28 1.79
N ALA A 122 23.11 -16.26 0.94
CA ALA A 122 24.25 -15.42 0.60
C ALA A 122 24.52 -14.46 1.78
N SER A 123 25.10 -14.94 2.88
CA SER A 123 25.44 -14.03 4.00
C SER A 123 26.70 -14.38 4.80
N LYS A 124 27.42 -15.44 4.42
CA LYS A 124 28.69 -15.75 5.10
C LYS A 124 29.88 -15.45 4.19
N ASP A 125 30.85 -14.73 4.73
CA ASP A 125 32.18 -14.63 4.14
C ASP A 125 32.81 -16.02 4.05
N GLU A 126 33.68 -16.23 3.07
CA GLU A 126 34.38 -17.51 2.87
C GLU A 126 35.15 -17.95 4.13
N ASN A 127 35.62 -16.99 4.92
CA ASN A 127 36.35 -17.22 6.15
C ASN A 127 35.44 -17.61 7.34
N ILE A 128 34.12 -17.50 7.22
CA ILE A 128 33.16 -17.84 8.28
C ILE A 128 32.51 -19.19 7.99
N THR A 129 32.63 -20.12 8.93
CA THR A 129 32.01 -21.44 8.90
C THR A 129 30.95 -21.53 9.99
N ALA A 130 29.69 -21.65 9.60
CA ALA A 130 28.59 -21.94 10.50
C ALA A 130 28.14 -23.39 10.27
N THR A 131 28.29 -24.23 11.29
CA THR A 131 27.81 -25.61 11.33
C THR A 131 26.78 -25.76 12.45
N GLU A 132 26.09 -26.90 12.49
CA GLU A 132 25.20 -27.24 13.62
C GLU A 132 25.93 -27.27 14.97
N THR A 133 27.26 -27.47 14.94
CA THR A 133 28.12 -27.52 16.12
C THR A 133 28.66 -26.16 16.56
N GLY A 134 28.46 -25.09 15.78
CA GLY A 134 28.89 -23.74 16.16
C GLY A 134 29.32 -22.87 14.98
N ILE A 135 29.75 -21.65 15.31
CA ILE A 135 30.28 -20.68 14.36
C ILE A 135 31.79 -20.55 14.59
N SER A 136 32.58 -20.71 13.52
CA SER A 136 34.03 -20.53 13.54
C SER A 136 34.48 -19.54 12.46
N LEU A 137 35.54 -18.80 12.77
CA LEU A 137 36.25 -17.95 11.82
C LEU A 137 37.61 -18.59 11.51
N THR A 138 37.86 -18.86 10.23
CA THR A 138 39.16 -19.34 9.75
C THR A 138 40.01 -18.13 9.40
N LEU A 139 41.15 -17.98 10.08
CA LEU A 139 42.09 -16.89 9.83
C LEU A 139 43.11 -17.33 8.78
N SER A 140 43.32 -16.51 7.74
CA SER A 140 44.30 -16.81 6.67
C SER A 140 45.75 -16.83 7.16
N THR A 141 46.03 -16.26 8.34
CA THR A 141 47.30 -16.37 9.06
C THR A 141 47.02 -16.70 10.53
N PRO A 142 47.77 -17.62 11.17
CA PRO A 142 47.63 -17.87 12.60
C PRO A 142 47.97 -16.60 13.37
N GLN A 143 46.98 -15.99 14.02
CA GLN A 143 47.17 -14.84 14.90
C GLN A 143 47.13 -15.34 16.35
N SER A 144 48.04 -14.85 17.20
CA SER A 144 47.92 -15.01 18.64
C SER A 144 46.84 -14.05 19.13
N VAL A 145 45.64 -14.56 19.41
CA VAL A 145 44.61 -13.74 20.06
C VAL A 145 44.99 -13.59 21.52
N THR A 146 45.30 -12.37 21.93
CA THR A 146 45.40 -12.06 23.37
C THR A 146 43.96 -11.91 23.86
N GLU A 147 43.50 -12.88 24.65
CA GLU A 147 42.19 -12.81 25.28
C GLU A 147 42.19 -11.63 26.27
N ASN A 148 41.26 -10.69 26.08
CA ASN A 148 40.99 -9.67 27.10
C ASN A 148 40.48 -10.37 28.37
N ALA A 149 40.90 -9.90 29.53
CA ALA A 149 40.38 -10.43 30.78
C ALA A 149 38.94 -9.91 30.99
N ASP A 150 38.12 -10.64 31.74
CA ASP A 150 36.75 -10.20 32.09
C ASP A 150 36.73 -8.80 32.73
N ALA A 151 37.82 -8.40 33.39
CA ALA A 151 38.00 -7.07 33.95
C ALA A 151 37.97 -5.93 32.91
N ASP A 152 38.22 -6.24 31.64
CA ASP A 152 38.23 -5.28 30.52
C ASP A 152 36.82 -4.96 30.00
N PHE A 153 35.80 -5.72 30.42
CA PHE A 153 34.40 -5.49 30.06
C PHE A 153 33.60 -4.99 31.27
N THR A 154 33.55 -3.67 31.45
CA THR A 154 32.89 -3.02 32.61
C THR A 154 31.35 -2.99 32.52
N GLY A 155 30.72 -4.07 32.05
CA GLY A 155 29.27 -4.21 31.98
C GLY A 155 28.81 -5.61 32.39
N THR A 156 27.59 -5.74 32.93
CA THR A 156 26.94 -7.01 33.36
C THR A 156 26.68 -8.03 32.23
N LYS A 157 27.35 -7.88 31.09
CA LYS A 157 27.28 -8.80 29.96
C LYS A 157 28.71 -9.22 29.61
N THR A 158 29.23 -10.17 30.38
CA THR A 158 30.34 -11.01 29.92
C THR A 158 29.82 -11.83 28.74
N GLY A 159 30.34 -11.57 27.55
CA GLY A 159 30.19 -12.52 26.45
C GLY A 159 31.00 -13.77 26.79
N ASP A 160 30.53 -14.94 26.39
CA ASP A 160 31.14 -16.23 26.74
C ASP A 160 32.62 -16.38 26.29
N GLY A 161 33.12 -15.45 25.46
CA GLY A 161 34.50 -15.39 25.00
C GLY A 161 34.77 -16.26 23.78
N PHE A 162 36.01 -16.22 23.29
CA PHE A 162 36.48 -17.03 22.17
C PHE A 162 37.68 -17.87 22.59
N TYR A 163 37.95 -18.97 21.90
CA TYR A 163 39.15 -19.77 22.06
C TYR A 163 39.70 -20.20 20.71
N THR A 164 41.01 -20.46 20.63
CA THR A 164 41.63 -21.03 19.43
C THR A 164 41.95 -22.50 19.64
N ASN A 165 41.61 -23.36 18.67
CA ASN A 165 41.93 -24.79 18.73
C ASN A 165 43.37 -25.13 18.26
N GLY A 166 44.25 -24.13 18.13
CA GLY A 166 45.62 -24.30 17.62
C GLY A 166 45.73 -24.56 16.11
N SER A 167 44.60 -24.72 15.41
CA SER A 167 44.55 -24.94 13.95
C SER A 167 44.22 -23.67 13.16
N GLY A 168 44.43 -22.49 13.75
CA GLY A 168 44.12 -21.19 13.14
C GLY A 168 42.62 -20.87 13.04
N GLN A 169 41.78 -21.60 13.77
CA GLN A 169 40.35 -21.34 13.87
C GLN A 169 40.04 -20.64 15.19
N LEU A 170 39.28 -19.56 15.11
CA LEU A 170 38.68 -18.89 16.27
C LEU A 170 37.26 -19.44 16.46
N LEU A 171 37.01 -20.03 17.62
CA LEU A 171 35.72 -20.60 18.00
C LEU A 171 35.14 -19.83 19.19
N LEU A 172 33.81 -19.79 19.29
CA LEU A 172 33.13 -19.32 20.49
C LEU A 172 33.32 -20.33 21.62
N LYS A 173 33.62 -19.83 22.83
CA LYS A 173 33.59 -20.65 24.04
C LYS A 173 32.16 -21.14 24.27
N LYS A 174 32.06 -22.38 24.72
CA LYS A 174 30.79 -23.10 24.88
C LYS A 174 30.14 -22.71 26.20
N PRO A 175 28.80 -22.58 26.25
CA PRO A 175 28.08 -22.27 27.48
C PRO A 175 28.11 -23.45 28.47
N THR A 176 27.81 -23.18 29.73
CA THR A 176 27.65 -24.21 30.76
C THR A 176 26.63 -25.28 30.32
N GLY A 177 27.00 -26.56 30.50
CA GLY A 177 26.21 -27.72 30.08
C GLY A 177 26.48 -28.21 28.65
N ALA A 178 27.28 -27.49 27.86
CA ALA A 178 27.73 -27.98 26.56
C ALA A 178 28.87 -29.00 26.69
N THR A 179 29.02 -29.88 25.69
CA THR A 179 30.08 -30.89 25.68
C THR A 179 31.44 -30.29 25.37
N CYS A 180 32.46 -30.64 26.16
CA CYS A 180 33.82 -30.10 26.05
C CYS A 180 34.88 -31.19 26.09
N ALA A 181 36.02 -30.93 25.43
CA ALA A 181 37.21 -31.78 25.51
C ALA A 181 38.23 -31.24 26.52
N ILE A 182 38.38 -29.92 26.61
CA ILE A 182 39.30 -29.23 27.53
C ILE A 182 38.64 -27.98 28.13
N GLY A 183 39.12 -27.53 29.29
CA GLY A 183 38.55 -26.38 30.02
C GLY A 183 38.56 -25.07 29.22
N GLY A 184 39.58 -24.86 28.38
CA GLY A 184 39.68 -23.67 27.52
C GLY A 184 38.56 -23.53 26.47
N GLU A 185 37.80 -24.61 26.19
CA GLU A 185 36.63 -24.53 25.31
C GLU A 185 35.39 -23.97 26.00
N CYS A 186 35.39 -23.88 27.33
CA CYS A 186 34.22 -23.51 28.12
C CYS A 186 34.30 -22.04 28.54
N ALA A 187 33.14 -21.36 28.56
CA ALA A 187 33.04 -19.99 29.09
C ALA A 187 33.50 -19.91 30.55
N SER A 188 33.22 -20.96 31.33
CA SER A 188 33.65 -21.08 32.73
C SER A 188 35.13 -21.43 32.93
N GLY A 189 35.85 -21.78 31.85
CA GLY A 189 37.23 -22.25 31.91
C GLY A 189 37.41 -23.68 32.44
N THR A 190 36.32 -24.35 32.82
CA THR A 190 36.34 -25.70 33.42
C THR A 190 35.51 -26.70 32.62
N CYS A 191 36.13 -27.85 32.34
CA CYS A 191 35.50 -28.98 31.67
C CYS A 191 35.52 -30.19 32.60
N THR A 192 34.37 -30.54 33.17
CA THR A 192 34.23 -31.66 34.12
C THR A 192 33.38 -32.75 33.49
N SER A 193 33.89 -33.99 33.44
CA SER A 193 33.16 -35.13 32.86
C SER A 193 32.62 -34.86 31.45
N THR A 194 33.43 -34.22 30.60
CA THR A 194 33.08 -33.80 29.22
C THR A 194 31.99 -32.73 29.11
N LEU A 195 31.66 -32.02 30.20
CA LEU A 195 30.69 -30.93 30.21
C LEU A 195 31.28 -29.64 30.76
N CYS A 196 30.93 -28.51 30.16
CA CYS A 196 31.28 -27.19 30.68
C CYS A 196 30.51 -26.95 31.97
N THR A 197 31.24 -26.75 33.07
CA THR A 197 30.69 -26.49 34.41
C THR A 197 31.03 -25.07 34.81
#